data_AF-A0AAE9SZ44-F1
#
_entry.id   AF-A0AAE9SZ44-F1
#
_cell.length_a   1.000
_cell.length_b   1.000
_cell.length_c   1.000
_cell.angle_alpha   90.00
_cell.angle_beta   90.00
_cell.angle_gamma   90.00
#
_symmetry.space_group_name_H-M   'P 1'
#
loop_
_entity.id
_entity.type
_entity.pdbx_description
1 polymer ?
#
loop_
_entity_poly.entity_id
_entity_poly.type
_entity_poly.pdbx_seq_one_letter_code
_entity_poly.pdbx_strand_id
1 'polypeptide(L)'
;MMSELPELYISVDVEVDGSIPGPYSMLSLGMQVIGKDESDFYFYSELKPISENFVQEALAVSGLNRDVLLRTASEPKEVMLSAHRCINN
;
A
#
# COMPACT_ATOMS: atom_id res chain seq x y z
N MET A 1 -3.94 16.62 -31.92
CA MET A 1 -3.97 15.16 -31.71
C MET A 1 -3.74 14.95 -30.22
N MET A 2 -4.67 14.32 -29.50
CA MET A 2 -4.37 13.86 -28.14
C MET A 2 -3.35 12.74 -28.28
N SER A 3 -2.22 12.85 -27.59
CA SER A 3 -1.29 11.74 -27.45
C SER A 3 -2.02 10.63 -26.70
N GLU A 4 -1.98 9.41 -27.23
CA GLU A 4 -2.43 8.25 -26.46
C GLU A 4 -1.59 8.13 -25.19
N LEU A 5 -2.24 7.80 -24.08
CA LEU A 5 -1.55 7.55 -22.81
C LEU A 5 -0.74 6.25 -22.94
N PRO A 6 0.42 6.16 -22.27
CA PRO A 6 1.22 4.95 -22.28
C PRO A 6 0.50 3.81 -21.54
N GLU A 7 0.72 2.58 -21.98
CA GLU A 7 0.42 1.39 -21.18
C GLU A 7 1.53 1.21 -20.12
N LEU A 8 1.12 1.03 -18.87
CA LEU A 8 2.02 0.82 -17.74
C LEU A 8 1.75 -0.53 -17.08
N TYR A 9 2.82 -1.27 -16.80
CA TYR A 9 2.77 -2.43 -15.90
C TYR A 9 3.25 -1.98 -14.54
N ILE A 10 2.41 -2.16 -13.53
CA ILE A 10 2.70 -1.75 -12.15
C ILE A 10 2.74 -3.02 -11.30
N SER A 11 3.90 -3.30 -10.70
CA SER A 11 4.01 -4.31 -9.66
C SER A 11 3.45 -3.72 -8.38
N VAL A 12 2.50 -4.41 -7.75
CA VAL A 12 1.85 -3.98 -6.51
C VAL A 12 1.91 -5.12 -5.52
N ASP A 13 2.26 -4.77 -4.28
CA ASP A 13 2.28 -5.69 -3.16
C ASP A 13 1.62 -5.06 -1.92
N VAL A 14 1.00 -5.89 -1.10
CA VAL A 14 0.31 -5.46 0.12
C VAL A 14 0.62 -6.41 1.27
N GLU A 15 0.91 -5.84 2.42
CA GLU A 15 0.90 -6.59 3.68
C GLU A 15 -0.44 -6.40 4.39
N VAL A 16 -0.93 -7.46 5.03
CA VAL A 16 -2.25 -7.50 5.65
C VAL A 16 -2.20 -8.13 7.04
N ASP A 17 -3.12 -7.74 7.93
CA ASP A 17 -3.21 -8.31 9.29
C ASP A 17 -4.15 -9.52 9.40
N GLY A 18 -4.50 -10.14 8.27
CA GLY A 18 -5.26 -11.39 8.22
C GLY A 18 -5.48 -11.93 6.81
N SER A 19 -6.25 -13.02 6.68
CA SER A 19 -6.26 -13.86 5.47
C SER A 19 -7.17 -13.37 4.34
N ILE A 20 -8.08 -12.43 4.59
CA ILE A 20 -9.07 -11.95 3.62
C ILE A 20 -9.41 -10.47 3.79
N PRO A 21 -9.79 -9.75 2.71
CA PRO A 21 -10.27 -8.38 2.82
C PRO A 21 -11.65 -8.30 3.49
N GLY A 22 -11.91 -7.18 4.17
CA GLY A 22 -13.18 -6.87 4.84
C GLY A 22 -13.06 -7.01 6.35
N PRO A 23 -12.88 -8.23 6.90
CA PRO A 23 -12.63 -8.42 8.32
C PRO A 23 -11.25 -7.94 8.78
N TYR A 24 -10.26 -7.86 7.89
CA TYR A 24 -8.87 -7.53 8.22
C TYR A 24 -8.40 -6.27 7.47
N SER A 25 -7.36 -5.64 7.99
CA SER A 25 -6.76 -4.40 7.49
C SER A 25 -5.59 -4.66 6.55
N MET A 26 -5.45 -3.79 5.56
CA MET A 26 -4.19 -3.59 4.84
C MET A 26 -3.25 -2.75 5.70
N LEU A 27 -1.99 -3.17 5.82
CA LEU A 27 -0.98 -2.55 6.67
C LEU A 27 0.09 -1.79 5.88
N SER A 28 0.38 -2.21 4.66
CA SER A 28 1.28 -1.50 3.76
C SER A 28 0.83 -1.63 2.30
N LEU A 29 1.27 -0.69 1.48
CA LEU A 29 1.12 -0.73 0.03
C LEU A 29 2.46 -0.35 -0.61
N GLY A 30 3.02 -1.28 -1.39
CA GLY A 30 4.17 -1.05 -2.26
C GLY A 30 3.75 -1.03 -3.73
N MET A 31 4.28 -0.10 -4.51
CA MET A 31 4.05 -0.01 -5.95
C MET A 31 5.33 0.39 -6.70
N GLN A 32 5.56 -0.22 -7.85
CA GLN A 32 6.65 0.16 -8.77
C GLN A 32 6.21 -0.03 -10.22
N VAL A 33 6.43 0.99 -11.06
CA VAL A 33 6.27 0.82 -12.52
C VAL A 33 7.45 0.01 -13.06
N ILE A 34 7.14 -1.06 -13.77
CA ILE A 34 8.13 -1.96 -14.37
C ILE A 34 8.90 -1.25 -15.48
N GLY A 35 10.23 -1.42 -15.49
CA GLY A 35 11.11 -0.85 -16.52
C GLY A 35 11.33 0.67 -16.39
N LYS A 36 10.98 1.26 -15.24
CA LYS A 36 11.30 2.63 -14.86
C LYS A 36 12.27 2.62 -13.68
N ASP A 37 13.10 3.66 -13.58
CA ASP A 37 13.98 3.84 -12.44
C ASP A 37 13.15 4.05 -11.16
N GLU A 38 13.66 3.55 -10.03
CA GLU A 38 12.99 3.61 -8.72
C GLU A 38 12.71 5.06 -8.27
N SER A 39 13.44 6.05 -8.77
CA SER A 39 13.22 7.45 -8.39
C SER A 39 11.92 8.05 -8.94
N ASP A 40 11.38 7.49 -10.02
CA ASP A 40 10.37 8.19 -10.81
C ASP A 40 8.95 7.67 -10.56
N PHE A 41 8.80 6.40 -10.16
CA PHE A 41 7.49 5.75 -10.02
C PHE A 41 7.45 4.66 -8.92
N TYR A 42 8.21 4.89 -7.84
CA TYR A 42 8.16 4.10 -6.63
C TYR A 42 7.18 4.70 -5.61
N PHE A 43 6.39 3.84 -4.98
CA PHE A 43 5.56 4.21 -3.84
C PHE A 43 5.66 3.14 -2.75
N TYR A 44 5.87 3.58 -1.52
CA TYR A 44 5.67 2.75 -0.35
C TYR A 44 5.03 3.58 0.75
N SER A 45 4.02 3.00 1.40
CA SER A 45 3.45 3.60 2.60
C SER A 45 2.83 2.54 3.49
N GLU A 46 2.91 2.80 4.78
CA GLU A 46 2.20 2.04 5.81
C GLU A 46 0.86 2.71 6.11
N LEU A 47 -0.16 1.90 6.30
CA LEU A 47 -1.54 2.30 6.51
C LEU A 47 -1.95 2.08 7.96
N LYS A 48 -2.71 3.01 8.50
CA LYS A 48 -3.38 2.81 9.78
C LYS A 48 -4.43 1.68 9.63
N PRO A 49 -4.39 0.63 10.48
CA PRO A 49 -5.40 -0.42 10.45
C PRO A 49 -6.81 0.14 10.65
N ILE A 50 -7.80 -0.44 9.97
CA ILE A 50 -9.21 0.00 10.03
C ILE A 50 -10.14 -1.00 10.72
N SER A 51 -9.69 -2.25 10.88
CA SER A 51 -10.43 -3.29 11.58
C SER A 51 -9.83 -3.54 12.95
N GLU A 52 -10.66 -3.88 13.94
CA GLU A 52 -10.21 -4.38 15.24
C GLU A 52 -9.76 -5.86 15.19
N ASN A 53 -10.20 -6.62 14.18
CA ASN A 53 -9.81 -8.01 14.02
C ASN A 53 -8.44 -8.10 13.33
N PHE A 54 -7.59 -8.98 13.85
CA PHE A 54 -6.30 -9.34 13.23
C PHE A 54 -5.88 -10.75 13.66
N VAL A 55 -4.98 -11.35 12.88
CA VAL A 55 -4.38 -12.66 13.13
C VAL A 55 -2.90 -12.45 13.47
N GLN A 56 -2.47 -12.90 14.65
CA GLN A 56 -1.11 -12.65 15.14
C GLN A 56 -0.04 -13.24 14.21
N GLU A 57 -0.33 -14.39 13.62
CA GLU A 57 0.56 -15.07 12.68
C GLU A 57 0.77 -14.26 11.40
N ALA A 58 -0.24 -13.50 10.94
CA ALA A 58 -0.09 -12.62 9.77
C ALA A 58 0.88 -11.46 10.05
N LEU A 59 0.85 -10.90 11.26
CA LEU A 59 1.80 -9.87 11.69
C LEU A 59 3.24 -10.40 11.77
N ALA A 60 3.41 -11.65 12.21
CA ALA A 60 4.72 -12.27 12.30
C ALA A 60 5.40 -12.50 10.94
N VAL A 61 4.60 -12.66 9.86
CA VAL A 61 5.11 -12.80 8.49
C VAL A 61 5.62 -11.46 7.94
N SER A 62 4.84 -10.39 8.10
CA SER A 62 5.21 -9.06 7.57
C SER A 62 6.30 -8.37 8.39
N GLY A 63 6.44 -8.72 9.68
CA GLY A 63 7.34 -8.02 10.61
C GLY A 63 6.83 -6.64 11.05
N LEU A 64 5.61 -6.26 10.64
CA LEU A 64 5.00 -4.98 10.99
C LEU A 64 4.42 -5.01 12.41
N ASN A 65 4.57 -3.90 13.13
CA ASN A 65 3.99 -3.72 14.46
C ASN A 65 2.67 -2.96 14.38
N ARG A 66 1.55 -3.70 14.46
CA ARG A 66 0.20 -3.15 14.34
C ARG A 66 -0.09 -2.02 15.34
N ASP A 67 0.39 -2.13 16.57
CA ASP A 67 0.17 -1.09 17.60
C ASP A 67 0.92 0.21 17.27
N VAL A 68 2.11 0.10 16.68
CA VAL A 68 2.84 1.26 16.15
C VAL A 68 2.07 1.88 15.00
N LEU A 69 1.63 1.08 14.03
CA LEU A 69 0.86 1.53 12.87
C LEU A 69 -0.42 2.29 13.27
N LEU A 70 -1.15 1.79 14.26
CA LEU A 70 -2.33 2.47 14.81
C LEU A 70 -2.06 3.90 15.29
N ARG A 71 -0.85 4.16 15.78
CA ARG A 71 -0.45 5.47 16.31
C ARG A 71 0.23 6.37 15.30
N THR A 72 1.01 5.79 14.37
CA THR A 72 1.96 6.55 13.56
C THR A 72 1.67 6.51 12.06
N ALA A 73 0.96 5.50 11.57
CA ALA A 73 0.70 5.36 10.14
C ALA A 73 -0.38 6.34 9.66
N SER A 74 -0.35 6.61 8.35
CA SER A 74 -1.28 7.53 7.72
C SER A 74 -2.66 6.89 7.53
N GLU A 75 -3.70 7.73 7.53
CA GLU A 75 -5.06 7.27 7.25
C GLU A 75 -5.13 6.66 5.83
N PRO A 76 -5.81 5.52 5.63
CA PRO A 76 -5.85 4.83 4.34
C PRO A 76 -6.25 5.73 3.18
N LYS A 77 -7.18 6.66 3.40
CA LYS A 77 -7.60 7.63 2.39
C LYS A 77 -6.43 8.47 1.85
N GLU A 78 -5.57 8.97 2.74
CA GLU A 78 -4.43 9.80 2.36
C GLU A 78 -3.35 8.99 1.64
N VAL A 79 -3.18 7.73 2.05
CA VAL A 79 -2.27 6.80 1.39
C VAL A 79 -2.75 6.51 -0.04
N MET A 80 -4.04 6.19 -0.24
CA MET A 80 -4.59 5.94 -1.57
C MET A 80 -4.52 7.16 -2.48
N LEU A 81 -4.74 8.37 -1.95
CA LEU A 81 -4.56 9.60 -2.71
C LEU A 81 -3.09 9.84 -3.11
N SER A 82 -2.15 9.46 -2.25
CA SER A 82 -0.71 9.58 -2.54
C SER A 82 -0.26 8.55 -3.58
N ALA A 83 -0.73 7.31 -3.48
CA ALA A 83 -0.53 6.28 -4.50
C ALA A 83 -1.08 6.71 -5.87
N HIS A 84 -2.28 7.28 -5.89
CA HIS A 84 -2.87 7.85 -7.11
C HIS A 84 -1.96 8.95 -7.72
N ARG A 85 -1.47 9.89 -6.90
CA ARG A 85 -0.56 10.95 -7.37
C ARG A 85 0.77 10.41 -7.88
N CYS A 86 1.32 9.37 -7.27
CA CYS A 86 2.57 8.75 -7.72
C CYS A 86 2.51 8.33 -9.20
N ILE A 87 1.37 7.80 -9.66
CA ILE A 87 1.20 7.33 -11.04
C ILE A 87 0.76 8.44 -12.01
N ASN A 88 0.10 9.48 -11.52
CA ASN A 88 -0.56 10.49 -12.37
C ASN A 88 0.14 11.88 -12.36
N ASN A 89 1.35 11.97 -11.80
CA ASN A 89 2.16 13.20 -11.81
C ASN A 89 2.94 13.38 -13.12
#